data_AF-A0A7V2M2A4-F1
#
_entry.id   AF-A0A7V2M2A4-F1
#
_cell.length_a   1.000
_cell.length_b   1.000
_cell.length_c   1.000
_cell.angle_alpha   90.00
_cell.angle_beta   90.00
_cell.angle_gamma   90.00
#
_symmetry.space_group_name_H-M   'P 1'
#
loop_
_entity.id
_entity.type
_entity.pdbx_description
1 polymer ?
#
loop_
_entity_poly.entity_id
_entity_poly.type
_entity_poly.pdbx_seq_one_letter_code
_entity_poly.pdbx_strand_id
1 'polypeptide(L)' 'MDEIIKVVVEKTDISEELAKKVVVTVLNYLDDKLPSPIGGNLQGFLDNEQTIDTIENIAKGLGGFFNKTDK' A
#
# COMPACT_ATOMS: atom_id res chain seq x y z
N MET A 1 -2.33 -7.93 4.03
CA MET A 1 -1.26 -8.69 3.33
C MET A 1 -1.79 -9.86 2.48
N ASP A 2 -2.66 -10.72 3.02
CA ASP A 2 -3.06 -11.99 2.39
C ASP A 2 -3.85 -11.85 1.08
N GLU A 3 -4.68 -10.82 0.95
CA GLU A 3 -5.44 -10.56 -0.27
C GLU A 3 -4.52 -10.23 -1.46
N ILE A 4 -3.46 -9.44 -1.23
CA ILE A 4 -2.47 -9.10 -2.26
C ILE A 4 -1.69 -10.35 -2.68
N ILE A 5 -1.33 -11.20 -1.72
CA ILE A 5 -0.65 -12.47 -2.00
C ILE A 5 -1.54 -13.36 -2.87
N LYS A 6 -2.83 -13.50 -2.56
CA LYS A 6 -3.78 -14.26 -3.38
C LYS A 6 -3.87 -13.73 -4.81
N VAL A 7 -4.02 -12.42 -4.99
CA VAL A 7 -4.08 -11.80 -6.32
C VAL A 7 -2.79 -12.05 -7.11
N VAL A 8 -1.63 -12.01 -6.46
CA VAL A 8 -0.35 -12.29 -7.11
C VAL A 8 -0.27 -13.77 -7.51
N VAL A 9 -0.61 -14.69 -6.62
CA VAL A 9 -0.65 -16.13 -6.92
C VAL A 9 -1.59 -16.42 -8.10
N GLU A 10 -2.82 -15.92 -8.05
CA GLU A 10 -3.82 -16.12 -9.11
C GLU A 10 -3.37 -15.58 -10.48
N LYS A 11 -2.64 -14.46 -10.49
CA LYS A 11 -2.24 -13.80 -11.75
C LYS A 11 -0.89 -14.24 -12.31
N THR A 12 -0.03 -14.80 -11.46
CA THR A 12 1.35 -15.14 -11.85
C THR A 12 1.64 -16.63 -11.77
N ASP A 13 0.72 -17.43 -11.23
CA ASP A 13 0.82 -18.88 -11.04
C ASP A 13 2.10 -19.30 -10.28
N ILE A 14 2.49 -18.47 -9.31
CA ILE A 14 3.62 -18.74 -8.41
C ILE A 14 3.13 -19.30 -7.08
N SER A 15 4.00 -19.99 -6.36
CA SER A 15 3.67 -20.46 -5.01
C SER A 15 3.42 -19.30 -4.04
N GLU A 16 2.53 -19.50 -3.06
CA GLU A 16 2.26 -18.49 -2.02
C GLU A 16 3.53 -18.04 -1.30
N GLU A 17 4.48 -18.95 -1.08
CA GLU A 17 5.75 -18.63 -0.44
C GLU A 17 6.59 -17.67 -1.29
N LEU A 18 6.58 -17.85 -2.62
CA LEU A 18 7.26 -16.96 -3.55
C LEU A 18 6.51 -15.62 -3.66
N ALA A 19 5.17 -15.65 -3.71
CA ALA A 19 4.33 -14.45 -3.75
C ALA A 19 4.55 -13.57 -2.51
N LYS A 20 4.65 -14.16 -1.32
CA LYS A 20 5.00 -13.43 -0.08
C LYS A 20 6.33 -12.69 -0.22
N LYS A 21 7.37 -13.36 -0.72
CA LYS A 21 8.70 -12.75 -0.92
C LYS A 21 8.64 -11.60 -1.93
N VAL A 22 7.88 -11.76 -3.01
CA VAL A 22 7.70 -10.72 -4.03
C VAL A 22 6.99 -9.50 -3.45
N VAL A 23 5.87 -9.69 -2.75
CA VAL A 23 5.10 -8.59 -2.14
C VAL A 23 5.98 -7.81 -1.15
N VAL A 24 6.69 -8.50 -0.26
CA VAL A 24 7.61 -7.85 0.69
C VAL A 24 8.72 -7.06 -0.01
N THR A 25 9.28 -7.61 -1.09
CA THR A 25 10.33 -6.92 -1.86
C THR A 25 9.82 -5.62 -2.50
N VAL A 26 8.60 -5.66 -3.05
CA VAL A 26 7.98 -4.47 -3.65
C VAL A 26 7.61 -3.45 -2.58
N LEU A 27 7.08 -3.88 -1.43
CA LEU A 27 6.76 -2.99 -0.32
C LEU A 27 8.01 -2.29 0.22
N ASN A 28 9.10 -3.02 0.46
CA ASN A 28 10.37 -2.43 0.89
C ASN A 28 10.89 -1.39 -0.13
N TYR A 29 10.80 -1.71 -1.43
CA TYR A 29 11.19 -0.77 -2.47
C TYR A 29 10.30 0.48 -2.48
N LEU A 30 8.99 0.32 -2.26
CA LEU A 30 8.07 1.44 -2.18
C LEU A 30 8.31 2.28 -0.92
N ASP A 31 8.60 1.66 0.23
CA ASP A 31 8.93 2.36 1.46
C ASP A 31 10.22 3.19 1.33
N ASP A 32 11.23 2.65 0.65
CA ASP A 32 12.47 3.37 0.34
C ASP A 32 12.27 4.54 -0.64
N LYS A 33 11.22 4.49 -1.48
CA LYS A 33 10.93 5.50 -2.51
C LYS A 33 9.83 6.48 -2.13
N LEU A 34 8.99 6.16 -1.16
CA LEU A 34 7.91 7.01 -0.70
C LEU A 34 8.41 7.86 0.48
N PRO A 35 8.65 9.17 0.30
CA PRO A 35 9.02 10.05 1.40
C PRO A 35 7.93 10.05 2.48
N SER A 36 8.33 10.01 3.76
CA SER A 36 7.40 10.11 4.89
C SER A 36 6.54 11.36 4.72
N PRO A 37 5.21 11.24 4.51
CA PRO A 37 4.24 10.52 5.36
C PRO A 37 3.55 9.32 4.68
N ILE A 38 3.85 8.99 3.43
CA ILE A 38 3.02 8.05 2.64
C ILE A 38 3.28 6.58 3.05
N GLY A 39 4.55 6.19 3.28
CA GLY A 39 4.90 4.81 3.70
C GLY A 39 4.25 4.39 5.02
N GLY A 40 4.23 5.27 6.03
CA GLY A 40 3.58 4.99 7.31
C GLY A 40 2.06 4.81 7.22
N ASN A 41 1.41 5.44 6.23
CA ASN A 41 -0.02 5.26 5.95
C ASN A 41 -0.30 3.98 5.14
N LEU A 42 0.62 3.61 4.23
CA LEU A 42 0.52 2.37 3.46
C LEU A 42 0.68 1.14 4.34
N GLN A 43 1.65 1.14 5.26
CA GLN A 43 1.81 0.06 6.25
C GLN A 43 0.54 -0.11 7.10
N GLY A 44 -0.01 1.01 7.59
CA GLY A 44 -1.26 1.00 8.35
C GLY A 44 -2.46 0.45 7.58
N PHE A 45 -2.51 0.64 6.26
CA PHE A 45 -3.52 0.07 5.37
C PHE A 45 -3.32 -1.43 5.11
N LEU A 46 -2.06 -1.89 5.03
CA LEU A 46 -1.72 -3.29 4.77
C LEU A 46 -1.87 -4.18 6.01
N ASP A 47 -1.66 -3.60 7.18
CA ASP A 47 -1.75 -4.24 8.50
C ASP A 47 -3.18 -4.20 9.07
N ASN A 48 -3.98 -3.18 8.74
CA ASN A 48 -5.40 -3.15 9.10
C ASN A 48 -6.25 -3.63 7.92
N GLU A 49 -6.65 -4.89 8.01
CA GLU A 49 -7.72 -5.47 7.22
C GLU A 49 -9.00 -4.62 7.43
N GLN A 50 -9.23 -3.69 6.50
CA GLN A 50 -10.41 -2.81 6.43
C GLN A 50 -10.59 -1.82 7.60
N THR A 51 -10.01 -0.63 7.47
CA THR A 51 -10.60 0.55 8.12
C THR A 51 -10.85 1.62 7.06
N ILE A 52 -12.11 1.72 6.64
CA ILE A 52 -12.60 2.71 5.67
C ILE A 52 -12.22 4.14 6.10
N ASP A 53 -12.15 4.40 7.41
CA ASP A 53 -11.76 5.71 7.97
C ASP A 53 -10.31 6.08 7.62
N THR A 54 -9.39 5.11 7.55
CA THR A 54 -7.99 5.36 7.20
C THR A 54 -7.85 5.74 5.72
N ILE A 55 -8.59 5.07 4.84
CA ILE A 55 -8.62 5.39 3.40
C ILE A 55 -9.23 6.78 3.17
N GLU A 56 -10.33 7.11 3.84
CA GLU A 56 -10.92 8.45 3.76
C GLU A 56 -9.95 9.55 4.22
N ASN A 57 -9.21 9.32 5.29
CA ASN A 57 -8.25 10.30 5.81
C ASN A 57 -7.04 10.47 4.90
N ILE A 58 -6.55 9.41 4.25
CA ILE A 58 -5.50 9.50 3.22
C ILE A 58 -6.04 10.24 1.98
N ALA A 59 -7.26 9.92 1.52
CA ALA A 59 -7.87 10.57 0.37
C ALA A 59 -8.12 12.08 0.62
N LYS A 60 -8.56 12.44 1.83
CA LYS A 60 -8.73 13.85 2.26
C LYS A 60 -7.38 14.56 2.39
N GLY A 61 -6.37 13.91 2.95
CA GLY A 61 -5.02 14.44 3.08
C GLY A 61 -4.39 14.70 1.70
N LEU A 62 -4.42 13.71 0.82
CA LEU A 62 -3.92 13.79 -0.54
C LEU A 62 -4.71 14.82 -1.37
N GLY A 63 -6.04 14.86 -1.30
CA GLY A 63 -6.86 15.89 -1.95
C GLY A 63 -6.50 17.31 -1.49
N GLY A 64 -6.17 17.48 -0.20
CA GLY A 64 -5.66 18.74 0.35
C GLY A 64 -4.26 19.12 -0.13
N PHE A 65 -3.37 18.15 -0.36
CA PHE A 65 -2.04 18.38 -0.94
C PHE A 65 -2.11 18.72 -2.43
N PHE A 66 -2.91 17.99 -3.22
CA PHE A 66 -3.07 18.25 -4.64
C PHE A 66 -3.77 19.59 -4.90
N ASN A 67 -4.78 19.95 -4.09
CA ASN A 67 -5.46 21.25 -4.18
C ASN A 67 -4.61 22.44 -3.69
N LYS A 68 -3.48 22.19 -3.01
CA LYS A 68 -2.54 23.25 -2.59
C LYS A 68 -1.45 23.55 -3.62
N THR A 69 -1.24 22.66 -4.59
CA THR A 69 -0.26 22.85 -5.68
C THR A 69 -0.82 23.59 -6.89
N ASP A 70 -2.13 23.84 -6.92
CA ASP A 70 -2.85 24.55 -8.01
C ASP A 70 -3.12 26.04 -7.68
N LYS A 71 -2.35 26.65 -6.78
CA LYS A 71 -2.45 28.08 -6.44
C LYS A 71 -1.11 28.81 -6.50
#